data_AF-A0A259FK05-F1
#
_entry.id   AF-A0A259FK05-F1
#
_cell.length_a   1.000
_cell.length_b   1.000
_cell.length_c   1.000
_cell.angle_alpha   90.00
_cell.angle_beta   90.00
_cell.angle_gamma   90.00
#
_symmetry.space_group_name_H-M   'P 1'
#
loop_
_entity.id
_entity.type
_entity.pdbx_description
1 polymer ?
#
loop_
_entity_poly.entity_id
_entity_poly.type
_entity_poly.pdbx_seq_one_letter_code
_entity_poly.pdbx_strand_id
1 'polypeptide(L)'
;MTEVLFYTFAEDPLDVARRVTGKAHAQGKRVMIHAPDPATADAIDRLLWTSPALGFVPHCRDTDALAGETPVLIGANADALQSADVMINLDPAQPPAFARFERLVEIIGQDDASRERGRERYRFYQARGYALTTHDLRAPARKT
;
A
#
# COMPACT_ATOMS: atom_id res chain seq x y z
N MET A 1 0.66 5.61 -16.98
CA MET A 1 -0.65 5.02 -16.65
C MET A 1 -0.45 4.15 -15.42
N THR A 2 -1.33 4.25 -14.42
CA THR A 2 -1.21 3.48 -13.16
C THR A 2 -1.31 1.98 -13.40
N GLU A 3 -0.39 1.21 -12.83
CA GLU A 3 -0.48 -0.24 -12.69
C GLU A 3 -1.10 -0.58 -11.32
N VAL A 4 -2.08 -1.50 -11.27
CA VAL A 4 -2.67 -1.97 -10.02
C VAL A 4 -2.18 -3.39 -9.72
N LEU A 5 -1.47 -3.52 -8.60
CA LEU A 5 -0.93 -4.77 -8.10
C LEU A 5 -1.84 -5.32 -7.00
N PHE A 6 -2.38 -6.52 -7.19
CA PHE A 6 -3.17 -7.22 -6.20
C PHE A 6 -2.32 -8.29 -5.50
N TYR A 7 -2.05 -8.11 -4.21
CA TYR A 7 -1.52 -9.17 -3.35
C TYR A 7 -2.69 -9.88 -2.67
N THR A 8 -2.96 -11.11 -3.10
CA THR A 8 -4.13 -11.86 -2.63
C THR A 8 -3.75 -12.93 -1.62
N PHE A 9 -4.68 -13.26 -0.73
CA PHE A 9 -4.53 -14.27 0.33
C PHE A 9 -3.43 -13.93 1.34
N ALA A 10 -3.25 -12.64 1.64
CA ALA A 10 -2.38 -12.19 2.70
C ALA A 10 -2.83 -12.76 4.05
N GLU A 11 -1.95 -13.49 4.73
CA GLU A 11 -2.16 -13.94 6.12
C GLU A 11 -2.20 -12.73 7.06
N ASP A 12 -1.28 -11.80 6.86
CA ASP A 12 -1.20 -10.52 7.57
C ASP A 12 -1.09 -9.36 6.56
N PRO A 13 -2.20 -8.65 6.26
CA PRO A 13 -2.17 -7.52 5.35
C PRO A 13 -1.24 -6.38 5.78
N LEU A 14 -1.08 -6.13 7.08
CA LEU A 14 -0.21 -5.07 7.59
C LEU A 14 1.26 -5.42 7.40
N ASP A 15 1.65 -6.67 7.66
CA ASP A 15 3.02 -7.11 7.39
C ASP A 15 3.32 -7.12 5.88
N VAL A 16 2.36 -7.49 5.03
CA VAL A 16 2.52 -7.34 3.57
C VAL A 16 2.74 -5.86 3.19
N ALA A 17 1.94 -4.94 3.72
CA ALA A 17 2.10 -3.51 3.47
C ALA A 17 3.48 -3.00 3.89
N ARG A 18 3.95 -3.41 5.07
CA ARG A 18 5.29 -3.10 5.57
C ARG A 18 6.39 -3.63 4.64
N ARG A 19 6.30 -4.89 4.20
CA ARG A 19 7.28 -5.48 3.26
C ARG A 19 7.29 -4.76 1.92
N VAL A 20 6.12 -4.44 1.37
CA VAL A 20 5.99 -3.67 0.12
C VAL A 20 6.58 -2.28 0.29
N THR A 21 6.29 -1.60 1.40
CA THR A 21 6.85 -0.28 1.75
C THR A 21 8.37 -0.33 1.78
N GLY A 22 8.96 -1.27 2.52
CA GLY A 22 10.41 -1.43 2.62
C GLY A 22 11.06 -1.70 1.26
N LYS A 23 10.43 -2.53 0.42
CA LYS A 23 10.91 -2.80 -0.94
C LYS A 23 10.85 -1.57 -1.84
N ALA A 24 9.75 -0.83 -1.81
CA ALA A 24 9.59 0.39 -2.61
C ALA A 24 10.58 1.48 -2.16
N HIS A 25 10.73 1.68 -0.85
CA HIS A 25 11.69 2.61 -0.27
C HIS A 25 13.14 2.27 -0.66
N ALA A 26 13.52 0.98 -0.61
CA ALA A 26 14.85 0.53 -1.05
C ALA A 26 15.13 0.77 -2.54
N GLN A 27 14.08 0.97 -3.35
CA GLN A 27 14.16 1.36 -4.77
C GLN A 27 14.15 2.88 -4.96
N GLY A 28 14.22 3.68 -3.89
CA GLY A 28 14.17 5.13 -3.93
C GLY A 28 12.78 5.71 -4.24
N LYS A 29 11.72 4.90 -4.11
CA LYS A 29 10.35 5.34 -4.39
C LYS A 29 9.71 6.00 -3.16
N ARG A 30 8.88 7.01 -3.41
CA ARG A 30 8.02 7.63 -2.41
C ARG A 30 6.71 6.86 -2.28
N VAL A 31 6.29 6.59 -1.03
CA VAL A 31 5.17 5.71 -0.73
C VAL A 31 4.10 6.48 0.04
N MET A 32 2.86 6.40 -0.43
CA MET A 32 1.68 6.74 0.36
C MET A 32 1.06 5.44 0.86
N ILE A 33 1.04 5.24 2.18
CA ILE A 33 0.23 4.21 2.82
C ILE A 33 -1.13 4.85 3.13
N HIS A 34 -2.11 4.55 2.29
CA HIS A 34 -3.47 5.04 2.45
C HIS A 34 -4.18 4.27 3.57
N ALA A 35 -4.29 4.91 4.74
CA ALA A 35 -4.89 4.37 5.95
C ALA A 35 -5.69 5.50 6.65
N PRO A 36 -6.94 5.77 6.22
CA PRO A 36 -7.76 6.82 6.82
C PRO A 36 -8.28 6.46 8.22
N ASP A 37 -8.38 5.17 8.53
CA ASP A 37 -8.68 4.69 9.88
C ASP A 37 -7.46 4.88 10.82
N PRO A 38 -7.58 5.67 11.90
CA PRO A 38 -6.45 5.96 12.79
C PRO A 38 -5.84 4.71 13.44
N ALA A 39 -6.65 3.71 13.76
CA ALA A 39 -6.14 2.48 14.39
C ALA A 39 -5.25 1.69 13.43
N THR A 40 -5.66 1.57 12.16
CA THR A 40 -4.87 0.97 11.08
C THR A 40 -3.60 1.78 10.83
N ALA A 41 -3.72 3.11 10.82
CA ALA A 41 -2.61 4.02 10.61
C ALA A 41 -1.57 3.91 11.75
N ASP A 42 -1.99 3.80 13.01
CA ASP A 42 -1.11 3.60 14.18
C ASP A 42 -0.45 2.22 14.15
N ALA A 43 -1.18 1.18 13.72
CA ALA A 43 -0.66 -0.17 13.65
C ALA A 43 0.49 -0.29 12.64
N ILE A 44 0.32 0.26 11.42
CA ILE A 44 1.37 0.20 10.40
C ILE A 44 2.59 1.05 10.75
N ASP A 45 2.39 2.22 11.38
CA ASP A 45 3.47 3.08 11.90
C ASP A 45 4.36 2.30 12.88
N ARG A 46 3.76 1.69 13.91
CA ARG A 46 4.50 0.84 14.88
C ARG A 46 5.23 -0.31 14.20
N LEU A 47 4.62 -0.93 13.18
CA LEU A 47 5.22 -2.07 12.50
C LEU A 47 6.43 -1.68 11.64
N LEU A 48 6.39 -0.49 11.02
CA LEU A 48 7.51 0.07 10.27
C LEU A 48 8.69 0.46 11.17
N TRP A 49 8.43 0.88 12.41
CA TRP A 49 9.47 1.11 13.42
C TRP A 49 10.13 -0.16 13.96
N THR A 50 9.35 -1.24 14.12
CA THR A 50 9.80 -2.44 14.85
C THR A 50 10.30 -3.56 13.93
N SER A 51 10.09 -3.46 12.61
CA SER A 51 10.47 -4.50 11.65
C SER A 51 10.86 -3.87 10.30
N PRO A 52 12.14 -3.94 9.89
CA PRO A 52 13.08 -5.02 10.16
C PRO A 52 14.07 -4.76 11.31
N ALA A 53 14.60 -5.84 11.90
CA ALA A 53 15.56 -5.77 13.02
C ALA A 53 16.86 -4.99 12.71
N LEU A 54 17.25 -4.88 11.43
CA LEU A 54 18.48 -4.21 10.97
C LEU A 54 18.21 -3.22 9.84
N GLY A 55 17.17 -2.41 9.96
CA GLY A 55 16.88 -1.37 8.98
C GLY A 55 15.84 -0.39 9.46
N PHE A 56 15.81 0.78 8.83
CA PHE A 56 14.86 1.84 9.13
C PHE A 56 14.23 2.33 7.83
N VAL A 57 12.90 2.48 7.85
CA VAL A 57 12.14 3.14 6.77
C VAL A 57 11.70 4.49 7.32
N PRO A 58 12.23 5.63 6.84
CA PRO A 58 11.79 6.95 7.28
C PRO A 58 10.33 7.18 6.91
N HIS A 59 9.47 7.33 7.92
CA HIS A 59 8.03 7.51 7.75
C HIS A 59 7.45 8.48 8.79
N CYS A 60 6.33 9.12 8.44
CA CYS A 60 5.53 9.94 9.34
C CYS A 60 4.07 10.03 8.87
N ARG A 61 3.24 10.76 9.63
CA ARG A 61 1.88 11.11 9.20
C ARG A 61 1.92 12.07 8.02
N ASP A 62 0.94 11.96 7.14
CA ASP A 62 0.70 12.91 6.05
C ASP A 62 0.38 14.35 6.52
N THR A 63 0.00 14.52 7.78
CA THR A 63 -0.20 15.81 8.45
C THR A 63 1.01 16.31 9.24
N ASP A 64 2.11 15.56 9.26
CA ASP A 64 3.32 15.96 10.00
C ASP A 64 4.01 17.14 9.29
N ALA A 65 4.68 18.01 10.06
CA ALA A 65 5.44 19.13 9.52
C ALA A 65 6.55 18.69 8.55
N LEU A 66 7.09 17.48 8.74
CA LEU A 66 8.12 16.89 7.88
C LEU A 66 7.53 16.07 6.71
N ALA A 67 6.21 16.03 6.53
CA ALA A 67 5.58 15.20 5.50
C ALA A 67 6.13 15.46 4.08
N GLY A 68 6.43 16.72 3.76
CA GLY A 68 7.04 17.08 2.48
C GLY A 68 8.40 16.41 2.26
N GLU A 69 9.19 16.19 3.31
CA GLU A 69 10.57 15.71 3.23
C GLU A 69 10.67 14.18 3.44
N THR A 70 9.63 13.56 4.00
CA THR A 70 9.63 12.14 4.33
C THR A 70 9.23 11.26 3.13
N PRO A 71 9.99 10.21 2.80
CA PRO A 71 9.72 9.37 1.63
C PRO A 71 8.50 8.47 1.78
N VAL A 72 8.09 8.12 3.01
CA VAL A 72 6.91 7.31 3.29
C VAL A 72 5.94 8.09 4.15
N LEU A 73 4.71 8.28 3.67
CA LEU A 73 3.64 8.92 4.43
C LEU A 73 2.53 7.92 4.75
N ILE A 74 1.92 8.08 5.92
CA ILE A 74 0.76 7.30 6.36
C ILE A 74 -0.41 8.25 6.61
N GLY A 75 -1.54 8.01 5.93
CA GLY A 75 -2.76 8.76 6.17
C GLY A 75 -3.73 8.72 4.99
N ALA A 76 -4.44 9.82 4.75
CA ALA A 76 -5.50 9.92 3.74
C ALA A 76 -5.23 11.00 2.68
N ASN A 77 -4.42 12.01 3.00
CA ASN A 77 -4.08 13.13 2.14
C ASN A 77 -2.97 12.75 1.16
N ALA A 78 -3.35 12.19 0.01
CA ALA A 78 -2.40 11.89 -1.06
C ALA A 78 -1.54 13.10 -1.45
N ASP A 79 -2.10 14.31 -1.44
CA ASP A 79 -1.42 15.54 -1.87
C ASP A 79 -0.24 15.97 -0.97
N ALA A 80 -0.06 15.31 0.19
CA ALA A 80 1.11 15.53 1.04
C ALA A 80 2.44 15.04 0.42
N LEU A 81 2.39 14.12 -0.55
CA LEU A 81 3.59 13.65 -1.25
C LEU A 81 4.00 14.58 -2.39
N GLN A 82 5.30 14.88 -2.47
CA GLN A 82 5.90 15.61 -3.61
C GLN A 82 5.87 14.81 -4.93
N SER A 83 6.01 13.47 -4.86
CA SER A 83 5.89 12.58 -6.03
C SER A 83 4.97 11.40 -5.72
N ALA A 84 4.23 10.95 -6.72
CA ALA A 84 3.23 9.90 -6.61
C ALA A 84 3.76 8.60 -7.22
N ASP A 85 4.70 7.93 -6.55
CA ASP A 85 5.28 6.70 -7.11
C ASP A 85 4.43 5.47 -6.74
N VAL A 86 4.25 5.21 -5.44
CA VAL A 86 3.53 4.04 -4.96
C VAL A 86 2.46 4.43 -3.94
N MET A 87 1.24 3.96 -4.15
CA MET A 87 0.18 3.99 -3.13
C MET A 87 -0.10 2.57 -2.66
N ILE A 88 -0.17 2.35 -1.36
CA ILE A 88 -0.57 1.08 -0.74
C ILE A 88 -1.90 1.32 -0.04
N ASN A 89 -2.94 0.60 -0.46
CA ASN A 89 -4.27 0.72 0.10
C ASN A 89 -4.45 -0.21 1.30
N LEU A 90 -4.72 0.37 2.48
CA LEU A 90 -5.17 -0.34 3.68
C LEU A 90 -6.64 -0.05 4.00
N ASP A 91 -7.33 0.74 3.17
CA ASP A 91 -8.76 1.00 3.32
C ASP A 91 -9.61 -0.11 2.66
N PRO A 92 -10.78 -0.46 3.23
CA PRO A 92 -11.73 -1.36 2.59
C PRO A 92 -12.23 -0.88 1.21
N ALA A 93 -12.30 0.43 1.00
CA ALA A 93 -12.70 1.06 -0.25
C ALA A 93 -11.51 1.35 -1.17
N GLN A 94 -11.81 1.82 -2.38
CA GLN A 94 -10.80 2.29 -3.33
C GLN A 94 -10.26 3.65 -2.87
N PRO A 95 -8.94 3.85 -2.78
CA PRO A 95 -8.37 5.09 -2.28
C PRO A 95 -8.60 6.23 -3.27
N PRO A 96 -8.95 7.45 -2.82
CA PRO A 96 -9.04 8.60 -3.69
C PRO A 96 -7.68 8.94 -4.32
N ALA A 97 -7.69 9.62 -5.47
CA ALA A 97 -6.49 10.11 -6.15
C ALA A 97 -5.44 9.05 -6.55
N PHE A 98 -5.75 7.75 -6.46
CA PHE A 98 -4.81 6.67 -6.84
C PHE A 98 -4.31 6.75 -8.28
N ALA A 99 -5.12 7.31 -9.19
CA ALA A 99 -4.82 7.38 -10.63
C ALA A 99 -3.62 8.27 -10.97
N ARG A 100 -3.14 9.10 -10.03
CA ARG A 100 -1.92 9.89 -10.21
C ARG A 100 -0.65 9.12 -9.84
N PHE A 101 -0.78 7.95 -9.20
CA PHE A 101 0.36 7.13 -8.81
C PHE A 101 0.84 6.24 -9.95
N GLU A 102 2.15 5.96 -10.02
CA GLU A 102 2.69 4.97 -10.96
C GLU A 102 2.14 3.57 -10.65
N ARG A 103 2.07 3.22 -9.36
CA ARG A 103 1.55 1.94 -8.88
C ARG A 103 0.57 2.11 -7.73
N LEU A 104 -0.55 1.39 -7.81
CA LEU A 104 -1.45 1.14 -6.70
C LEU A 104 -1.28 -0.31 -6.23
N VAL A 105 -1.14 -0.51 -4.93
CA VAL A 105 -1.04 -1.82 -4.29
C VAL A 105 -2.30 -2.07 -3.48
N GLU A 106 -3.00 -3.13 -3.84
CA GLU A 106 -4.18 -3.66 -3.14
C GLU A 106 -3.79 -4.93 -2.40
N ILE A 107 -4.09 -5.01 -1.10
CA ILE A 107 -3.76 -6.17 -0.27
C ILE A 107 -5.06 -6.81 0.20
N ILE A 108 -5.28 -8.06 -0.19
CA ILE A 108 -6.50 -8.81 0.08
C ILE A 108 -6.18 -9.93 1.07
N GLY A 109 -6.86 -9.88 2.22
CA GLY A 109 -6.78 -10.89 3.26
C GLY A 109 -7.44 -12.22 2.87
N GLN A 110 -7.36 -13.20 3.76
CA GLN A 110 -7.94 -14.53 3.52
C GLN A 110 -9.43 -14.61 3.86
N ASP A 111 -9.94 -13.73 4.73
CA ASP A 111 -11.33 -13.73 5.14
C ASP A 111 -12.27 -13.35 3.98
N ASP A 112 -13.48 -13.90 4.00
CA ASP A 112 -14.41 -13.77 2.88
C ASP A 112 -14.85 -12.32 2.64
N ALA A 113 -14.96 -11.52 3.71
CA ALA A 113 -15.32 -10.12 3.62
C ALA A 113 -14.20 -9.30 2.93
N SER A 114 -12.93 -9.55 3.26
CA SER A 114 -11.78 -8.94 2.57
C SER A 114 -11.72 -9.35 1.10
N ARG A 115 -11.96 -10.63 0.80
CA ARG A 115 -12.01 -11.14 -0.58
C ARG A 115 -13.15 -10.54 -1.39
N GLU A 116 -14.31 -10.33 -0.78
CA GLU A 116 -15.46 -9.70 -1.43
C GLU A 116 -15.15 -8.25 -1.82
N ARG A 117 -14.70 -7.44 -0.86
CA ARG A 117 -14.27 -6.06 -1.13
C ARG A 117 -13.15 -5.99 -2.17
N GLY A 118 -12.20 -6.92 -2.10
CA GLY A 118 -11.12 -7.04 -3.09
C GLY A 118 -11.64 -7.30 -4.51
N ARG A 119 -12.66 -8.15 -4.66
CA ARG A 119 -13.32 -8.40 -5.96
C ARG A 119 -14.04 -7.17 -6.49
N GLU A 120 -14.69 -6.40 -5.62
CA GLU A 120 -15.34 -5.14 -6.00
C GLU A 120 -14.34 -4.14 -6.55
N ARG A 121 -13.23 -3.91 -5.83
CA ARG A 121 -12.15 -3.02 -6.28
C ARG A 121 -11.50 -3.52 -7.56
N TYR A 122 -11.26 -4.83 -7.69
CA TYR A 122 -10.74 -5.42 -8.92
C TYR A 122 -11.64 -5.11 -10.14
N ARG A 123 -12.95 -5.35 -10.02
CA ARG A 123 -13.92 -5.03 -11.09
C ARG A 123 -13.95 -3.54 -11.40
N PHE A 124 -13.87 -2.69 -10.38
CA PHE A 124 -13.82 -1.24 -10.55
C PHE A 124 -12.64 -0.80 -11.42
N TYR A 125 -11.43 -1.32 -11.16
CA TYR A 125 -10.24 -0.98 -11.95
C TYR A 125 -10.27 -1.62 -13.34
N GLN A 126 -10.73 -2.88 -13.44
CA GLN A 126 -10.85 -3.59 -14.72
C GLN A 126 -11.79 -2.85 -15.67
N ALA A 127 -12.96 -2.42 -15.20
CA ALA A 127 -13.96 -1.70 -15.99
C ALA A 127 -13.44 -0.35 -16.52
N ARG A 128 -12.39 0.21 -15.90
CA ARG A 128 -11.75 1.47 -16.29
C ARG A 128 -10.47 1.28 -17.12
N GLY A 129 -10.11 0.03 -17.43
CA GLY A 129 -8.99 -0.28 -18.31
C GLY A 129 -7.60 -0.15 -17.67
N TYR A 130 -7.50 -0.17 -16.34
CA TYR A 130 -6.20 -0.19 -15.67
C TYR A 130 -5.47 -1.51 -15.92
N ALA A 131 -4.14 -1.47 -16.00
CA ALA A 131 -3.31 -2.66 -16.03
C ALA A 131 -3.34 -3.34 -14.66
N LEU A 132 -3.77 -4.61 -14.60
CA LEU A 132 -3.93 -5.37 -13.35
C LEU A 132 -2.95 -6.54 -13.31
N THR A 133 -2.16 -6.63 -12.25
CA THR A 133 -1.27 -7.76 -11.99
C THR A 133 -1.66 -8.41 -10.66
N THR A 134 -1.76 -9.73 -10.60
CA THR A 134 -2.12 -10.47 -9.37
C THR A 134 -0.96 -11.32 -8.88
N HIS A 135 -0.67 -11.21 -7.59
CA HIS A 135 0.29 -12.00 -6.85
C HIS A 135 -0.45 -12.82 -5.79
N ASP A 136 -0.55 -14.14 -5.99
CA ASP A 136 -1.08 -15.05 -4.97
C ASP A 136 0.01 -15.34 -3.93
N LEU A 137 -0.20 -14.89 -2.69
CA LEU A 137 0.78 -15.04 -1.61
C LEU A 137 0.86 -16.47 -1.04
N ARG A 138 -0.04 -17.37 -1.46
CA ARG A 138 0.04 -18.80 -1.14
C ARG A 138 0.90 -19.56 -2.14
N ALA A 139 1.10 -19.00 -3.34
CA ALA A 139 1.93 -19.61 -4.36
C ALA A 139 3.41 -19.44 -3.97
N PRO A 140 4.26 -20.47 -4.19
CA PRO A 140 5.68 -20.35 -3.91
C PRO A 140 6.28 -19.20 -4.74
N ALA A 141 7.19 -18.43 -4.14
CA ALA A 141 7.86 -17.32 -4.82
C ALA A 141 8.50 -17.82 -6.12
N ARG A 142 8.09 -17.24 -7.25
CA ARG A 142 8.63 -17.60 -8.56
C ARG A 142 10.11 -17.19 -8.56
N LYS A 143 11.02 -18.17 -8.58
CA LYS A 143 12.47 -17.92 -8.79
C LYS A 143 12.63 -17.35 -10.20
N THR A 144 12.88 -16.05 -10.31
CA THR A 144 13.46 -15.41 -11.50
C THR A 144 14.96 -15.63 -11.51
#